data_AF-A0A073JZE0-F1
#
_entry.id   AF-A0A073JZE0-F1
#
_cell.length_a   1.000
_cell.length_b   1.000
_cell.length_c   1.000
_cell.angle_alpha   90.00
_cell.angle_beta   90.00
_cell.angle_gamma   90.00
#
_symmetry.space_group_name_H-M   'P 1'
#
loop_
_entity.id
_entity.type
_entity.pdbx_description
1 polymer ?
#
loop_
_entity_poly.entity_id
_entity_poly.type
_entity_poly.pdbx_seq_one_letter_code
_entity_poly.pdbx_strand_id
1 'polypeptide(L)'
;MLFHYHFWTPYVEETEGFYKSCGFHTSKRIGKYNGEFQTFHPPLTWDDFRDKNIVFRIIEVRKGNVNITFGYGKRVKFDHIGFLISKEEYHSICERAGQLQWKVNIGERRTFIQTAYGFRIELQTHFDVIDDNEDITKLHQLVIVTKKTGLKDDLTLLFEKEIPEIQHRLGDKVTIKQATLNKDATTFITDPNEVAVFL
;
A
#
# COMPACT_ATOMS: atom_id res chain seq x y z
N MET A 1 -3.38 -12.69 1.57
CA MET A 1 -3.75 -11.72 2.62
C MET A 1 -3.53 -10.31 2.13
N LEU A 2 -4.49 -9.41 2.32
CA LEU A 2 -4.28 -7.97 2.09
C LEU A 2 -3.32 -7.43 3.16
N PHE A 3 -2.25 -6.75 2.77
CA PHE A 3 -1.21 -6.29 3.72
C PHE A 3 -0.73 -4.87 3.46
N HIS A 4 -1.04 -4.31 2.28
CA HIS A 4 -0.33 -3.13 1.78
C HIS A 4 -1.21 -2.16 1.02
N TYR A 5 -0.90 -0.86 1.16
CA TYR A 5 -1.32 0.16 0.21
C TYR A 5 -0.25 1.25 0.03
N HIS A 6 -0.31 1.90 -1.13
CA HIS A 6 0.65 2.91 -1.55
C HIS A 6 -0.01 4.20 -2.05
N PHE A 7 0.47 5.34 -1.54
CA PHE A 7 0.19 6.68 -2.06
C PHE A 7 1.42 7.44 -2.57
N TRP A 8 1.24 8.15 -3.68
CA TRP A 8 2.10 9.31 -3.99
C TRP A 8 1.53 10.53 -3.29
N THR A 9 2.36 11.31 -2.60
CA THR A 9 1.91 12.43 -1.76
C THR A 9 2.93 13.57 -1.70
N PRO A 10 2.49 14.83 -1.61
CA PRO A 10 3.40 15.94 -1.31
C PRO A 10 3.79 15.97 0.19
N TYR A 11 3.04 15.28 1.05
CA TYR A 11 3.17 15.34 2.51
C TYR A 11 4.01 14.17 3.05
N VAL A 12 5.18 13.93 2.46
CA VAL A 12 5.96 12.71 2.71
C VAL A 12 6.42 12.62 4.17
N GLU A 13 6.91 13.72 4.74
CA GLU A 13 7.37 13.75 6.12
C GLU A 13 6.21 13.64 7.11
N GLU A 14 5.13 14.38 6.86
CA GLU A 14 3.93 14.37 7.68
C GLU A 14 3.26 12.99 7.66
N THR A 15 3.26 12.31 6.52
CA THR A 15 2.72 10.95 6.38
C THR A 15 3.56 9.98 7.20
N GLU A 16 4.89 10.07 7.15
CA GLU A 16 5.75 9.23 8.00
C GLU A 16 5.52 9.50 9.48
N GLY A 17 5.47 10.78 9.88
CA GLY A 17 5.19 11.18 11.26
C GLY A 17 3.85 10.65 11.77
N PHE A 18 2.81 10.74 10.94
CA PHE A 18 1.47 10.21 11.26
C PHE A 18 1.50 8.71 11.55
N TYR A 19 2.04 7.89 10.64
CA TYR A 19 2.06 6.44 10.86
C TYR A 19 2.95 6.06 12.05
N LYS A 20 4.06 6.79 12.28
CA LYS A 20 4.87 6.60 13.48
C LYS A 20 4.10 6.90 14.77
N SER A 21 3.27 7.94 14.80
CA SER A 21 2.39 8.20 15.95
C SER A 21 1.32 7.12 16.16
N CYS A 22 0.98 6.36 15.12
CA CYS A 22 0.10 5.19 15.20
C CYS A 22 0.85 3.90 15.63
N GLY A 23 2.13 4.00 15.98
CA GLY A 23 2.97 2.89 16.40
C GLY A 23 3.63 2.11 15.26
N PHE A 24 3.64 2.63 14.03
CA PHE A 24 4.46 2.06 12.97
C PHE A 24 5.93 2.45 13.17
N HIS A 25 6.84 1.60 12.69
CA HIS A 25 8.25 1.95 12.55
C HIS A 25 8.61 2.15 11.08
N THR A 26 9.59 3.02 10.81
CA THR A 26 10.15 3.16 9.47
C THR A 26 11.04 1.96 9.17
N SER A 27 10.70 1.19 8.14
CA SER A 27 11.54 0.08 7.67
C SER A 27 12.56 0.53 6.63
N LYS A 28 12.17 1.44 5.73
CA LYS A 28 13.00 1.83 4.58
C LYS A 28 12.69 3.24 4.11
N ARG A 29 13.72 3.94 3.64
CA ARG A 29 13.57 5.13 2.79
C ARG A 29 14.50 5.02 1.60
N ILE A 30 13.99 5.24 0.40
CA ILE A 30 14.78 5.33 -0.84
C ILE A 30 14.51 6.70 -1.44
N GLY A 31 15.58 7.46 -1.62
CA GLY A 31 15.53 8.83 -2.14
C GLY A 31 16.58 9.09 -3.20
N LYS A 32 16.34 10.10 -4.02
CA LYS A 32 17.32 10.59 -4.97
C LYS A 32 18.17 11.67 -4.30
N TYR A 33 19.48 11.46 -4.22
CA TYR A 33 20.46 12.41 -3.70
C TYR A 33 21.61 12.54 -4.70
N ASN A 34 22.00 13.78 -5.03
CA ASN A 34 23.05 14.08 -6.01
C ASN A 34 22.93 13.33 -7.35
N GLY A 35 21.70 13.13 -7.83
CA GLY A 35 21.46 12.45 -9.11
C GLY A 35 21.24 10.94 -9.00
N GLU A 36 21.55 10.32 -7.86
CA GLU A 36 21.54 8.87 -7.69
C GLU A 36 20.53 8.41 -6.65
N PHE A 37 20.02 7.18 -6.80
CA PHE A 37 19.15 6.57 -5.81
C PHE A 37 19.97 5.94 -4.69
N GLN A 38 19.63 6.32 -3.47
CA GLN A 38 20.27 5.83 -2.25
C GLN A 38 19.23 5.42 -1.23
N THR A 39 19.62 4.52 -0.33
CA THR A 39 18.78 4.08 0.78
C THR A 39 19.20 4.80 2.06
N PHE A 40 18.21 5.31 2.79
CA PHE A 40 18.39 6.07 4.03
C PHE A 40 17.68 5.34 5.17
N HIS A 41 18.28 4.25 5.64
CA HIS A 41 17.72 3.42 6.71
C HIS A 41 17.73 4.14 8.07
N PRO A 42 16.84 3.75 9.00
CA PRO A 42 17.01 4.07 10.41
C PRO A 42 18.43 3.70 10.92
N PRO A 43 19.00 4.43 11.90
CA PRO A 43 18.35 5.41 12.78
C PRO A 43 18.24 6.83 12.22
N LEU A 44 18.58 7.05 10.93
CA LEU A 44 18.46 8.37 10.32
C LEU A 44 17.04 8.94 10.41
N THR A 45 16.96 10.23 10.68
CA THR A 45 15.75 11.02 10.88
C THR A 45 15.64 12.12 9.84
N TRP A 46 14.50 12.82 9.79
CA TRP A 46 14.34 13.97 8.90
C TRP A 46 15.33 15.11 9.17
N ASP A 47 15.78 15.25 10.42
CA ASP A 47 16.78 16.26 10.78
C ASP A 47 18.14 15.97 10.12
N ASP A 48 18.49 14.70 9.92
CA ASP A 48 19.70 14.28 9.19
C ASP A 48 19.65 14.57 7.68
N PHE A 49 18.49 14.99 7.17
CA PHE A 49 18.20 15.24 5.76
C PHE A 49 17.92 16.70 5.43
N ARG A 50 17.75 17.60 6.41
CA ARG A 50 17.31 19.00 6.18
C ARG A 50 18.15 19.74 5.15
N ASP A 51 19.47 19.58 5.23
CA ASP A 51 20.43 20.23 4.34
C ASP A 51 20.71 19.43 3.07
N LYS A 52 20.02 18.30 2.89
CA LYS A 52 20.16 17.42 1.74
C LYS A 52 18.90 17.57 0.89
N ASN A 53 19.05 18.00 -0.36
CA ASN A 53 17.94 18.10 -1.33
C ASN A 53 17.46 16.72 -1.80
N ILE A 54 17.08 15.84 -0.87
CA ILE A 54 16.67 14.47 -1.13
C ILE A 54 15.20 14.47 -1.52
N VAL A 55 14.91 13.86 -2.67
CA VAL A 55 13.53 13.57 -3.07
C VAL A 55 13.24 12.11 -2.78
N PHE A 56 12.55 11.84 -1.69
CA PHE A 56 12.14 10.48 -1.31
C PHE A 56 11.10 9.93 -2.29
N ARG A 57 11.39 8.77 -2.88
CA ARG A 57 10.49 8.06 -3.81
C ARG A 57 9.77 6.90 -3.18
N ILE A 58 10.33 6.33 -2.12
CA ILE A 58 9.74 5.21 -1.38
C ILE A 58 10.10 5.45 0.07
N ILE A 59 9.10 5.57 0.93
CA ILE A 59 9.21 5.42 2.38
C ILE A 59 8.26 4.30 2.74
N GLU A 60 8.76 3.36 3.53
CA GLU A 60 8.08 2.16 3.96
C GLU A 60 7.98 2.19 5.48
N VAL A 61 6.75 2.16 6.00
CA VAL A 61 6.48 2.04 7.43
C VAL A 61 5.72 0.75 7.68
N ARG A 62 6.07 0.05 8.77
CA ARG A 62 5.52 -1.27 9.10
C ARG A 62 5.00 -1.32 10.53
N LYS A 63 3.98 -2.15 10.73
CA LYS A 63 3.44 -2.52 12.03
C LYS A 63 2.80 -3.90 11.91
N GLY A 64 3.45 -4.92 12.47
CA GLY A 64 3.00 -6.30 12.34
C GLY A 64 2.89 -6.71 10.87
N ASN A 65 1.70 -7.16 10.46
CA ASN A 65 1.40 -7.61 9.11
C ASN A 65 0.99 -6.47 8.16
N VAL A 66 1.17 -5.21 8.54
CA VAL A 66 0.77 -4.05 7.74
C VAL A 66 2.00 -3.29 7.26
N ASN A 67 2.03 -3.03 5.95
CA ASN A 67 3.06 -2.25 5.31
C ASN A 67 2.43 -1.08 4.57
N ILE A 68 2.76 0.15 4.92
CA ILE A 68 2.32 1.33 4.18
C ILE A 68 3.52 1.92 3.45
N THR A 69 3.36 2.15 2.15
CA THR A 69 4.38 2.84 1.35
C THR A 69 3.87 4.18 0.87
N PHE A 70 4.71 5.18 0.88
CA PHE A 70 4.43 6.44 0.24
C PHE A 70 5.68 7.07 -0.34
N GLY A 71 5.50 7.92 -1.34
CA GLY A 71 6.61 8.58 -2.02
C GLY A 71 6.21 9.95 -2.52
N TYR A 72 7.21 10.78 -2.83
CA TYR A 72 6.94 12.13 -3.28
C TYR A 72 6.17 12.15 -4.61
N GLY A 73 5.01 12.80 -4.57
CA GLY A 73 4.19 13.17 -5.71
C GLY A 73 3.68 14.59 -5.57
N LYS A 74 3.46 15.29 -6.69
CA LYS A 74 2.96 16.68 -6.68
C LYS A 74 1.54 16.82 -6.10
N ARG A 75 0.79 15.72 -6.01
CA ARG A 75 -0.58 15.63 -5.51
C ARG A 75 -0.79 14.27 -4.87
N VAL A 76 -1.71 14.18 -3.92
CA VAL A 76 -2.15 12.91 -3.34
C VAL A 76 -2.78 12.04 -4.42
N LYS A 77 -2.17 10.88 -4.68
CA LYS A 77 -2.64 9.90 -5.66
C LYS A 77 -2.46 8.49 -5.09
N PHE A 78 -3.57 7.78 -4.95
CA PHE A 78 -3.57 6.35 -4.66
C PHE A 78 -2.95 5.59 -5.85
N ASP A 79 -2.03 4.69 -5.55
CA ASP A 79 -1.25 3.97 -6.56
C ASP A 79 -1.63 2.48 -6.65
N HIS A 80 -1.52 1.75 -5.54
CA HIS A 80 -1.84 0.33 -5.50
C HIS A 80 -2.13 -0.19 -4.10
N ILE A 81 -2.74 -1.37 -4.05
CA ILE A 81 -2.80 -2.25 -2.87
C ILE A 81 -1.95 -3.49 -3.11
N GLY A 82 -1.49 -4.14 -2.05
CA GLY A 82 -0.70 -5.36 -2.15
C GLY A 82 -1.31 -6.54 -1.40
N PHE A 83 -1.22 -7.71 -2.04
CA PHE A 83 -1.58 -8.99 -1.47
C PHE A 83 -0.34 -9.87 -1.32
N LEU A 84 -0.17 -10.42 -0.12
CA LEU A 84 0.79 -11.47 0.15
C LEU A 84 0.12 -12.79 -0.19
N ILE A 85 0.69 -13.51 -1.15
CA ILE A 85 0.11 -14.73 -1.73
C ILE A 85 1.16 -15.83 -1.79
N SER A 86 0.70 -17.08 -1.88
CA SER A 86 1.61 -18.21 -2.06
C SER A 86 2.16 -18.26 -3.50
N LYS A 87 3.23 -19.03 -3.72
CA LYS A 87 3.77 -19.24 -5.07
C LYS A 87 2.80 -20.03 -5.95
N GLU A 88 2.00 -20.89 -5.35
CA GLU A 88 0.97 -21.69 -6.00
C GLU A 88 -0.19 -20.79 -6.48
N GLU A 89 -0.63 -19.84 -5.64
CA GLU A 89 -1.66 -18.85 -6.02
C GLU A 89 -1.17 -17.91 -7.13
N TYR A 90 0.12 -17.56 -7.14
CA TYR A 90 0.69 -16.55 -8.04
C TYR A 90 0.38 -16.78 -9.52
N HIS A 91 0.62 -17.99 -10.03
CA HIS A 91 0.45 -18.29 -11.45
C HIS A 91 -1.02 -18.22 -11.88
N SER A 92 -1.92 -18.79 -11.06
CA SER A 92 -3.35 -18.80 -11.34
C SER A 92 -3.95 -17.39 -11.31
N ILE A 93 -3.52 -16.55 -10.36
CA ILE A 93 -3.95 -15.14 -10.31
C ILE A 93 -3.48 -14.38 -11.56
N CYS A 94 -2.25 -14.59 -12.02
CA CYS A 94 -1.75 -13.94 -13.23
C CYS A 94 -2.52 -14.37 -14.49
N GLU A 95 -2.88 -15.65 -14.60
CA GLU A 95 -3.70 -16.15 -15.71
C GLU A 95 -5.10 -15.51 -15.70
N ARG A 96 -5.77 -15.48 -14.54
CA ARG A 96 -7.09 -14.87 -14.38
C ARG A 96 -7.07 -13.36 -14.62
N ALA A 97 -6.00 -12.67 -14.25
CA ALA A 97 -5.80 -11.28 -14.64
C ALA A 97 -5.81 -11.12 -16.17
N GLY A 98 -5.19 -12.05 -16.90
CA GLY A 98 -5.26 -12.09 -18.37
C GLY A 98 -6.68 -12.30 -18.90
N GLN A 99 -7.47 -13.18 -18.27
CA GLN A 99 -8.88 -13.41 -18.62
C GLN A 99 -9.75 -12.16 -18.38
N LEU A 100 -9.45 -11.37 -17.34
CA LEU A 100 -10.05 -10.06 -17.07
C LEU A 100 -9.53 -8.94 -17.99
N GLN A 101 -8.64 -9.26 -18.95
CA GLN A 101 -7.95 -8.31 -19.83
C GLN A 101 -7.11 -7.27 -19.05
N TRP A 102 -6.65 -7.63 -17.85
CA TRP A 102 -5.78 -6.79 -17.03
C TRP A 102 -4.31 -7.07 -17.34
N LYS A 103 -3.54 -6.01 -17.54
CA LYS A 103 -2.12 -6.13 -17.88
C LYS A 103 -1.31 -6.56 -16.67
N VAL A 104 -0.63 -7.70 -16.77
CA VAL A 104 0.31 -8.20 -15.78
C VAL A 104 1.73 -7.72 -16.13
N ASN A 105 2.39 -7.05 -15.19
CA ASN A 105 3.78 -6.64 -15.30
C ASN A 105 4.61 -7.44 -14.29
N ILE A 106 5.27 -8.48 -14.79
CA ILE A 106 6.13 -9.36 -13.99
C ILE A 106 7.47 -8.66 -13.80
N GLY A 107 7.86 -8.43 -12.54
CA GLY A 107 9.18 -7.97 -12.15
C GLY A 107 9.93 -9.04 -11.38
N GLU A 108 11.23 -8.82 -11.13
CA GLU A 108 12.08 -9.81 -10.44
C GLU A 108 11.62 -10.12 -9.01
N ARG A 109 11.16 -9.09 -8.26
CA ARG A 109 10.74 -9.26 -6.85
C ARG A 109 9.24 -9.17 -6.63
N ARG A 110 8.50 -8.54 -7.54
CA ARG A 110 7.07 -8.25 -7.39
C ARG A 110 6.40 -8.12 -8.74
N THR A 111 5.11 -8.46 -8.76
CA THR A 111 4.28 -8.39 -9.97
C THR A 111 3.16 -7.40 -9.75
N PHE A 112 2.93 -6.55 -10.75
CA PHE A 112 1.84 -5.58 -10.72
C PHE A 112 0.80 -5.89 -11.78
N ILE A 113 -0.46 -5.98 -11.35
CA ILE A 113 -1.61 -6.09 -12.23
C ILE A 113 -2.25 -4.71 -12.37
N GLN A 114 -2.39 -4.22 -13.61
CA GLN A 114 -3.10 -2.97 -13.89
C GLN A 114 -4.60 -3.24 -13.93
N THR A 115 -5.33 -2.65 -12.99
CA THR A 115 -6.78 -2.83 -12.93
C THR A 115 -7.49 -1.83 -13.85
N ALA A 116 -8.71 -2.17 -14.24
CA ALA A 116 -9.59 -1.25 -14.95
C ALA A 116 -10.20 -0.14 -14.05
N TYR A 117 -9.77 -0.05 -12.78
CA TYR A 117 -10.29 0.86 -11.76
C TYR A 117 -9.37 2.05 -11.46
N GLY A 118 -8.23 2.17 -12.14
CA GLY A 118 -7.32 3.31 -12.01
C GLY A 118 -6.27 3.19 -10.90
N PHE A 119 -6.12 2.00 -10.31
CA PHE A 119 -5.03 1.64 -9.40
C PHE A 119 -4.46 0.26 -9.80
N ARG A 120 -3.36 -0.17 -9.19
CA ARG A 120 -2.75 -1.48 -9.46
C ARG A 120 -2.91 -2.44 -8.28
N ILE A 121 -2.72 -3.72 -8.52
CA ILE A 121 -2.59 -4.73 -7.48
C ILE A 121 -1.15 -5.23 -7.50
N GLU A 122 -0.45 -5.15 -6.37
CA GLU A 122 0.83 -5.82 -6.15
C GLU A 122 0.58 -7.25 -5.67
N LEU A 123 1.22 -8.21 -6.32
CA LEU A 123 1.36 -9.58 -5.84
C LEU A 123 2.75 -9.73 -5.24
N GLN A 124 2.78 -10.07 -3.96
CA GLN A 124 3.98 -10.29 -3.19
C GLN A 124 4.04 -11.74 -2.72
N THR A 125 5.19 -12.38 -2.88
CA THR A 125 5.43 -13.78 -2.47
C THR A 125 6.51 -13.89 -1.39
N HIS A 126 7.23 -12.80 -1.11
CA HIS A 126 8.25 -12.74 -0.06
C HIS A 126 7.63 -12.18 1.21
N PHE A 127 7.77 -12.90 2.32
CA PHE A 127 7.21 -12.54 3.62
C PHE A 127 8.07 -11.53 4.40
N ASP A 128 9.28 -11.20 3.91
CA ASP A 128 10.18 -10.19 4.49
C ASP A 128 9.67 -8.74 4.34
N VAL A 129 8.48 -8.57 3.73
CA VAL A 129 7.79 -7.28 3.55
C VAL A 129 6.89 -6.89 4.73
N ILE A 130 6.66 -7.81 5.66
CA ILE A 130 5.95 -7.57 6.92
C ILE A 130 6.88 -7.82 8.10
N ASP A 131 6.46 -7.46 9.30
CA ASP A 131 7.22 -7.79 10.51
C ASP A 131 6.98 -9.26 10.90
N ASP A 132 8.03 -9.91 11.42
CA ASP A 132 8.02 -11.28 11.97
C ASP A 132 8.01 -11.24 13.51
N ASN A 133 7.41 -10.21 14.10
CA ASN A 133 7.41 -9.99 15.54
C ASN A 133 6.04 -10.37 16.16
N GLU A 134 5.95 -10.26 17.48
CA GLU A 134 4.72 -10.55 18.24
C GLU A 134 3.54 -9.60 17.91
N ASP A 135 3.78 -8.50 17.19
CA ASP A 135 2.71 -7.57 16.82
C ASP A 135 1.83 -8.19 15.73
N ILE A 136 0.66 -8.67 16.14
CA ILE A 136 -0.32 -9.31 15.26
C ILE A 136 -1.19 -8.31 14.47
N THR A 137 -0.83 -7.01 14.45
CA THR A 137 -1.60 -5.98 13.74
C THR A 137 -1.80 -6.37 12.27
N LYS A 138 -3.05 -6.35 11.80
CA LYS A 138 -3.42 -6.73 10.42
C LYS A 138 -4.23 -5.65 9.75
N LEU A 139 -4.09 -5.54 8.43
CA LEU A 139 -4.95 -4.69 7.62
C LEU A 139 -6.27 -5.43 7.41
N HIS A 140 -7.23 -5.17 8.28
CA HIS A 140 -8.49 -5.91 8.30
C HIS A 140 -9.39 -5.53 7.13
N GLN A 141 -9.43 -4.23 6.78
CA GLN A 141 -10.30 -3.77 5.72
C GLN A 141 -9.82 -2.48 5.07
N LEU A 142 -10.04 -2.35 3.76
CA LEU A 142 -9.98 -1.10 3.00
C LEU A 142 -11.34 -0.78 2.40
N VAL A 143 -11.76 0.47 2.52
CA VAL A 143 -12.86 1.01 1.71
C VAL A 143 -12.26 1.76 0.53
N ILE A 144 -12.33 1.15 -0.65
CA ILE A 144 -11.80 1.69 -1.89
C ILE A 144 -12.91 2.41 -2.65
N VAL A 145 -12.63 3.66 -3.02
CA VAL A 145 -13.49 4.46 -3.90
C VAL A 145 -12.98 4.31 -5.32
N THR A 146 -13.86 4.01 -6.27
CA THR A 146 -13.53 4.00 -7.69
C THR A 146 -14.65 4.65 -8.51
N LYS A 147 -14.35 4.99 -9.76
CA LYS A 147 -15.29 5.67 -10.67
C LYS A 147 -16.37 4.76 -11.26
N LYS A 148 -16.27 3.44 -11.05
CA LYS A 148 -17.16 2.46 -11.67
C LYS A 148 -17.39 1.25 -10.76
N THR A 149 -18.50 0.56 -10.95
CA THR A 149 -18.84 -0.67 -10.22
C THR A 149 -18.04 -1.87 -10.74
N GLY A 150 -18.17 -3.02 -10.07
CA GLY A 150 -17.59 -4.30 -10.49
C GLY A 150 -16.31 -4.71 -9.75
N LEU A 151 -15.71 -3.81 -8.94
CA LEU A 151 -14.43 -4.10 -8.28
C LEU A 151 -14.47 -5.38 -7.45
N LYS A 152 -15.54 -5.58 -6.68
CA LYS A 152 -15.67 -6.78 -5.83
C LYS A 152 -15.76 -8.06 -6.67
N ASP A 153 -16.59 -8.06 -7.71
CA ASP A 153 -16.80 -9.23 -8.56
C ASP A 153 -15.51 -9.59 -9.32
N ASP A 154 -14.82 -8.59 -9.87
CA ASP A 154 -13.54 -8.79 -10.55
C ASP A 154 -12.44 -9.28 -9.59
N LEU A 155 -12.42 -8.81 -8.34
CA LEU A 155 -11.50 -9.34 -7.33
C LEU A 155 -11.84 -10.79 -6.96
N THR A 156 -13.12 -11.12 -6.84
CA THR A 156 -13.58 -12.50 -6.60
C THR A 156 -13.16 -13.42 -7.75
N LEU A 157 -13.31 -12.97 -9.00
CA LEU A 157 -12.83 -13.70 -10.17
C LEU A 157 -11.30 -13.83 -10.15
N LEU A 158 -10.57 -12.74 -9.88
CA LEU A 158 -9.12 -12.72 -9.88
C LEU A 158 -8.51 -13.69 -8.85
N PHE A 159 -9.06 -13.71 -7.63
CA PHE A 159 -8.55 -14.50 -6.51
C PHE A 159 -9.28 -15.84 -6.31
N GLU A 160 -10.32 -16.10 -7.10
CA GLU A 160 -11.19 -17.29 -6.99
C GLU A 160 -11.80 -17.47 -5.59
N LYS A 161 -12.00 -16.35 -4.89
CA LYS A 161 -12.59 -16.30 -3.54
C LYS A 161 -13.04 -14.89 -3.25
N GLU A 162 -14.02 -14.75 -2.38
CA GLU A 162 -14.41 -13.44 -1.88
C GLU A 162 -13.25 -12.78 -1.13
N ILE A 163 -13.12 -11.46 -1.29
CA ILE A 163 -12.12 -10.63 -0.60
C ILE A 163 -12.86 -9.70 0.37
N PRO A 164 -13.30 -10.19 1.55
CA PRO A 164 -14.05 -9.39 2.52
C PRO A 164 -13.27 -8.20 3.07
N GLU A 165 -11.95 -8.21 2.96
CA GLU A 165 -11.07 -7.11 3.32
C GLU A 165 -11.25 -5.90 2.38
N ILE A 166 -11.87 -6.03 1.21
CA ILE A 166 -12.11 -4.93 0.29
C ILE A 166 -13.60 -4.58 0.23
N GLN A 167 -13.93 -3.39 0.74
CA GLN A 167 -15.20 -2.74 0.46
C GLN A 167 -15.03 -1.77 -0.71
N HIS A 168 -16.08 -1.64 -1.50
CA HIS A 168 -16.12 -0.75 -2.66
C HIS A 168 -17.18 0.34 -2.46
N ARG A 169 -16.85 1.56 -2.87
CA ARG A 169 -17.79 2.67 -3.01
C ARG A 169 -17.57 3.39 -4.34
N LEU A 170 -18.64 3.96 -4.87
CA LEU A 170 -18.54 4.84 -6.03
C LEU A 170 -18.14 6.27 -5.62
N GLY A 171 -17.35 6.91 -6.46
CA GLY A 171 -17.00 8.33 -6.32
C GLY A 171 -16.09 8.83 -7.44
N ASP A 172 -15.86 10.13 -7.45
CA ASP A 172 -15.18 10.81 -8.57
C ASP A 172 -13.65 10.70 -8.54
N LYS A 173 -13.07 10.25 -7.42
CA LYS A 173 -11.63 10.09 -7.22
C LYS A 173 -11.33 8.66 -6.80
N VAL A 174 -10.42 8.02 -7.53
CA VAL A 174 -9.91 6.69 -7.18
C VAL A 174 -8.98 6.85 -5.97
N THR A 175 -9.37 6.28 -4.82
CA THR A 175 -8.61 6.42 -3.57
C THR A 175 -9.03 5.35 -2.56
N ILE A 176 -8.27 5.24 -1.48
CA ILE A 176 -8.73 4.61 -0.24
C ILE A 176 -9.41 5.70 0.59
N LYS A 177 -10.62 5.43 1.08
CA LYS A 177 -11.34 6.35 1.99
C LYS A 177 -11.13 5.98 3.45
N GLN A 178 -10.99 4.69 3.72
CA GLN A 178 -10.82 4.14 5.06
C GLN A 178 -9.89 2.94 5.02
N ALA A 179 -9.01 2.85 6.03
CA ALA A 179 -8.22 1.67 6.33
C ALA A 179 -8.48 1.27 7.78
N THR A 180 -8.85 0.02 8.02
CA THR A 180 -9.14 -0.50 9.36
C THR A 180 -8.04 -1.47 9.76
N LEU A 181 -7.30 -1.11 10.80
CA LEU A 181 -6.27 -1.96 11.39
C LEU A 181 -6.94 -2.81 12.46
N ASN A 182 -6.82 -4.13 12.40
CA ASN A 182 -7.52 -5.08 13.26
C ASN A 182 -9.05 -5.01 13.16
N LYS A 183 -9.73 -6.06 13.64
CA LYS A 183 -11.19 -6.17 13.53
C LYS A 183 -11.93 -5.25 14.51
N ASP A 184 -11.33 -5.03 15.68
CA ASP A 184 -11.98 -4.36 16.81
C ASP A 184 -11.62 -2.87 16.90
N ALA A 185 -11.01 -2.30 15.86
CA ALA A 185 -10.70 -0.88 15.80
C ALA A 185 -11.97 -0.04 15.76
N THR A 186 -12.05 0.90 16.69
CA THR A 186 -13.25 1.75 16.91
C THR A 186 -12.96 3.24 16.82
N THR A 187 -11.70 3.62 17.01
CA THR A 187 -11.26 5.01 16.90
C THR A 187 -10.61 5.23 15.56
N PHE A 188 -10.73 6.43 14.98
CA PHE A 188 -10.04 6.75 13.74
C PHE A 188 -9.36 8.11 13.80
N ILE A 189 -8.27 8.21 13.06
CA ILE A 189 -7.55 9.45 12.79
C ILE A 189 -7.35 9.54 11.29
N THR A 190 -7.41 10.74 10.72
CA THR A 190 -7.21 10.93 9.28
C THR A 190 -5.75 11.19 8.97
N ASP A 191 -5.19 10.42 8.04
CA ASP A 191 -3.82 10.61 7.56
C ASP A 191 -3.71 11.84 6.62
N PRO A 192 -2.50 12.32 6.31
CA PRO A 192 -2.30 13.45 5.39
C PRO A 192 -2.79 13.20 3.95
N ASN A 193 -3.15 11.96 3.61
CA ASN A 193 -3.68 11.56 2.31
C ASN A 193 -5.21 11.44 2.31
N GLU A 194 -5.88 11.91 3.38
CA GLU A 194 -7.32 11.90 3.60
C GLU A 194 -7.93 10.49 3.84
N VAL A 195 -7.10 9.52 4.21
CA VAL A 195 -7.54 8.18 4.62
C VAL A 195 -7.94 8.21 6.09
N ALA A 196 -9.18 7.82 6.40
CA ALA A 196 -9.56 7.54 7.80
C ALA A 196 -8.94 6.21 8.23
N VAL A 197 -7.92 6.26 9.09
CA VAL A 197 -7.23 5.09 9.63
C VAL A 197 -7.85 4.74 10.97
N PHE A 198 -8.52 3.59 11.03
CA PHE A 198 -9.12 3.04 12.25
C PHE A 198 -8.08 2.18 12.98
N LEU A 199 -7.92 2.42 14.27
CA LEU A 199 -6.94 1.80 15.18
C LEU A 199 -7.63 1.08 16.35
#